data_AF-A0AAE8LSJ8-F1
#
_entry.id   AF-A0AAE8LSJ8-F1
#
_cell.length_a   1.000
_cell.length_b   1.000
_cell.length_c   1.000
_cell.angle_alpha   90.00
_cell.angle_beta   90.00
_cell.angle_gamma   90.00
#
_symmetry.space_group_name_H-M   'P 1'
#
loop_
_entity.id
_entity.type
_entity.pdbx_description
1 polymer ?
#
loop_
_entity_poly.entity_id
_entity_poly.type
_entity_poly.pdbx_seq_one_letter_code
_entity_poly.pdbx_strand_id
1 'polypeptide(L)'
;MTSIRNFCFLFVFALGCALGNGAAAETTEWISGKEAFPRADKLRSFGMIVTRMDCKDSGQRTLDVGSALVRMHYTRNTEMRDWVIDGWNHLEENKNYWAERGYKLASHTLFVRKTSGLRLYCTVFYK
;
A
#
# COMPACT_ATOMS: atom_id res chain seq x y z
N MET A 1 -69.38 -12.14 16.49
CA MET A 1 -68.87 -10.84 16.00
C MET A 1 -67.37 -10.97 15.77
N THR A 2 -67.03 -11.22 14.52
CA THR A 2 -65.68 -11.35 13.97
C THR A 2 -65.07 -9.97 13.82
N SER A 3 -63.89 -9.72 14.43
CA SER A 3 -63.11 -8.51 14.17
C SER A 3 -61.85 -8.90 13.42
N ILE A 4 -61.96 -8.85 12.10
CA ILE A 4 -60.82 -8.82 11.18
C ILE A 4 -60.34 -7.36 11.14
N ARG A 5 -59.13 -7.09 11.64
CA ARG A 5 -58.41 -5.85 11.35
C ARG A 5 -57.06 -6.16 10.73
N ASN A 6 -57.13 -6.33 9.41
CA ASN A 6 -56.29 -5.71 8.41
C ASN A 6 -55.07 -4.91 8.94
N PHE A 7 -53.87 -5.39 8.64
CA PHE A 7 -52.74 -4.52 8.31
C PHE A 7 -51.82 -5.24 7.31
N CYS A 8 -52.14 -5.08 6.04
CA CYS A 8 -51.18 -5.19 4.95
C CYS A 8 -50.06 -4.16 5.17
N PHE A 9 -48.83 -4.59 5.41
CA PHE A 9 -47.64 -3.80 5.09
C PHE A 9 -46.61 -4.70 4.42
N LEU A 10 -46.76 -4.81 3.10
CA LEU A 10 -45.67 -5.10 2.18
C LEU A 10 -44.73 -3.90 2.20
N PHE A 11 -43.54 -4.06 2.77
CA PHE A 11 -42.39 -3.25 2.38
C PHE A 11 -41.23 -4.20 2.08
N VAL A 12 -41.19 -4.62 0.83
CA VAL A 12 -40.03 -5.22 0.18
C VAL A 12 -38.93 -4.15 0.17
N PHE A 13 -38.04 -4.17 1.17
CA PHE A 13 -36.80 -3.41 1.13
C PHE A 13 -35.76 -4.19 0.33
N ALA A 14 -36.03 -4.37 -0.96
CA ALA A 14 -35.03 -4.76 -1.93
C ALA A 14 -34.26 -3.50 -2.35
N LEU A 15 -33.35 -3.05 -1.50
CA LEU A 15 -32.31 -2.09 -1.90
C LEU A 15 -30.99 -2.83 -1.96
N GLY A 16 -30.74 -3.42 -3.13
CA GLY A 16 -29.43 -3.92 -3.50
C GLY A 16 -28.44 -2.77 -3.58
N CYS A 17 -27.78 -2.46 -2.48
CA CYS A 17 -26.54 -1.69 -2.47
C CYS A 17 -25.38 -2.60 -2.90
N ALA A 18 -25.41 -3.05 -4.15
CA ALA A 18 -24.29 -3.74 -4.79
C ALA A 18 -23.65 -2.81 -5.82
N LEU A 19 -23.15 -1.66 -5.39
CA LEU A 19 -22.31 -0.79 -6.22
C LEU A 19 -21.22 -0.17 -5.36
N GLY A 20 -20.04 -0.80 -5.40
CA GLY A 20 -18.83 -0.27 -4.80
C GLY A 20 -17.98 -1.28 -4.03
N ASN A 21 -17.71 -2.47 -4.59
CA ASN A 21 -16.47 -3.16 -4.21
C ASN A 21 -15.29 -2.36 -4.80
N GLY A 22 -15.01 -1.19 -4.23
CA GLY A 22 -13.65 -0.66 -4.31
C GLY A 22 -12.79 -1.75 -3.67
N ALA A 23 -11.98 -2.44 -4.47
CA ALA A 23 -11.04 -3.42 -3.96
C ALA A 23 -10.19 -2.71 -2.90
N ALA A 24 -10.51 -2.97 -1.63
CA ALA A 24 -9.81 -2.34 -0.53
C ALA A 24 -8.34 -2.73 -0.64
N ALA A 25 -7.45 -1.73 -0.65
CA ALA A 25 -6.02 -2.00 -0.67
C ALA A 25 -5.69 -2.88 0.54
N GLU A 26 -5.17 -4.07 0.25
CA GLU A 26 -4.67 -4.97 1.28
C GLU A 26 -3.38 -4.40 1.85
N THR A 27 -3.05 -4.76 3.09
CA THR A 27 -1.82 -4.31 3.73
C THR A 27 -1.03 -5.49 4.26
N THR A 28 0.29 -5.39 4.17
CA THR A 28 1.15 -6.29 4.92
C THR A 28 1.17 -5.89 6.40
N GLU A 29 1.52 -6.83 7.26
CA GLU A 29 2.04 -6.48 8.57
C GLU A 29 3.30 -5.61 8.45
N TRP A 30 3.68 -4.98 9.57
CA TRP A 30 4.97 -4.31 9.65
C TRP A 30 6.08 -5.36 9.58
N ILE A 31 6.90 -5.27 8.54
CA ILE A 31 8.03 -6.18 8.28
C ILE A 31 9.32 -5.39 8.25
N SER A 32 10.46 -6.08 8.40
CA SER A 32 11.75 -5.40 8.24
C SER A 32 11.95 -4.96 6.78
N GLY A 33 12.69 -3.88 6.54
CA GLY A 33 13.00 -3.48 5.16
C GLY A 33 13.81 -4.54 4.39
N LYS A 34 14.52 -5.44 5.09
CA LYS A 34 15.19 -6.61 4.47
C LYS A 34 14.18 -7.60 3.89
N GLU A 35 13.05 -7.79 4.57
CA GLU A 35 11.96 -8.67 4.13
C GLU A 35 11.02 -8.00 3.12
N ALA A 36 11.05 -6.67 3.02
CA ALA A 36 10.19 -5.92 2.11
C ALA A 36 10.42 -6.28 0.64
N PHE A 37 11.68 -6.40 0.19
CA PHE A 37 11.99 -6.73 -1.20
C PHE A 37 11.52 -8.15 -1.58
N PRO A 38 11.88 -9.23 -0.85
CA PRO A 38 11.33 -10.56 -1.15
C PRO A 38 9.79 -10.62 -1.07
N ARG A 39 9.18 -9.87 -0.14
CA ARG A 39 7.72 -9.81 -0.02
C ARG A 39 7.08 -9.11 -1.22
N ALA A 40 7.72 -8.07 -1.76
CA ALA A 40 7.28 -7.39 -2.97
C ALA A 40 7.39 -8.30 -4.21
N ASP A 41 8.47 -9.06 -4.35
CA ASP A 41 8.62 -10.04 -5.44
C ASP A 41 7.53 -11.11 -5.37
N LYS A 42 7.21 -11.59 -4.16
CA LYS A 42 6.09 -12.50 -3.95
C LYS A 42 4.75 -11.88 -4.35
N LEU A 43 4.48 -10.63 -3.98
CA LEU A 43 3.28 -9.91 -4.42
C LEU A 43 3.19 -9.81 -5.94
N ARG A 44 4.31 -9.48 -6.61
CA ARG A 44 4.37 -9.44 -8.08
C ARG A 44 4.02 -10.80 -8.69
N SER A 45 4.57 -11.90 -8.15
CA SER A 45 4.29 -13.25 -8.63
C SER A 45 2.81 -13.66 -8.53
N PHE A 46 2.06 -13.04 -7.61
CA PHE A 46 0.62 -13.22 -7.47
C PHE A 46 -0.21 -12.23 -8.29
N GLY A 47 0.41 -11.45 -9.18
CA GLY A 47 -0.28 -10.44 -9.98
C GLY A 47 -0.75 -9.24 -9.17
N MET A 48 -0.10 -8.95 -8.04
CA MET A 48 -0.38 -7.78 -7.21
C MET A 48 0.58 -6.63 -7.54
N ILE A 49 0.15 -5.42 -7.23
CA ILE A 49 0.92 -4.19 -7.33
C ILE A 49 0.90 -3.46 -5.99
N VAL A 50 2.07 -3.05 -5.52
CA VAL A 50 2.18 -2.19 -4.34
C VAL A 50 1.81 -0.78 -4.74
N THR A 51 0.91 -0.14 -3.99
CA THR A 51 0.42 1.21 -4.25
C THR A 51 1.02 2.26 -3.34
N ARG A 52 1.43 1.83 -2.14
CA ARG A 52 2.06 2.69 -1.14
C ARG A 52 2.95 1.86 -0.23
N MET A 53 4.04 2.47 0.20
CA MET A 53 4.84 1.99 1.32
C MET A 53 4.79 3.00 2.44
N ASP A 54 4.39 2.55 3.62
CA ASP A 54 4.66 3.28 4.85
C ASP A 54 5.95 2.75 5.48
N CYS A 55 6.73 3.64 6.08
CA CYS A 55 7.85 3.23 6.90
C CYS A 55 7.98 4.00 8.21
N LYS A 56 8.56 3.33 9.20
CA LYS A 56 8.80 3.86 10.55
C LYS A 56 10.06 3.29 11.15
N ASP A 57 10.49 3.89 12.26
CA ASP A 57 11.66 3.43 13.00
C ASP A 57 11.47 1.99 13.51
N SER A 58 12.49 1.15 13.36
CA SER A 58 12.56 -0.16 14.02
C SER A 58 13.20 -0.09 15.41
N GLY A 59 13.85 1.03 15.76
CA GLY A 59 14.67 1.18 16.95
C GLY A 59 16.11 0.67 16.79
N GLN A 60 16.47 0.08 15.65
CA GLN A 60 17.84 -0.40 15.39
C GLN A 60 18.81 0.76 15.15
N ARG A 61 20.07 0.64 15.60
CA ARG A 61 21.08 1.71 15.47
C ARG A 61 21.47 2.04 14.03
N THR A 62 21.40 1.06 13.12
CA THR A 62 21.73 1.27 11.71
C THR A 62 20.69 2.18 11.04
N LEU A 63 21.08 2.71 9.87
CA LEU A 63 20.36 3.77 9.14
C LEU A 63 20.04 3.33 7.69
N ASP A 64 20.21 2.05 7.38
CA ASP A 64 19.89 1.47 6.07
C ASP A 64 18.41 1.07 5.97
N VAL A 65 17.93 0.75 4.76
CA VAL A 65 16.55 0.30 4.53
C VAL A 65 16.19 -0.90 5.41
N GLY A 66 17.15 -1.79 5.68
CA GLY A 66 16.97 -2.94 6.55
C GLY A 66 16.71 -2.60 8.03
N SER A 67 17.04 -1.38 8.44
CA SER A 67 16.78 -0.83 9.78
C SER A 67 15.41 -0.13 9.91
N ALA A 68 14.61 -0.06 8.85
CA ALA A 68 13.25 0.44 8.91
C ALA A 68 12.23 -0.70 9.04
N LEU A 69 11.10 -0.41 9.69
CA LEU A 69 9.88 -1.21 9.53
C LEU A 69 9.08 -0.65 8.37
N VAL A 70 8.60 -1.55 7.51
CA VAL A 70 7.89 -1.24 6.27
C VAL A 70 6.52 -1.92 6.30
N ARG A 71 5.52 -1.22 5.78
CA ARG A 71 4.19 -1.77 5.48
C ARG A 71 3.86 -1.43 4.04
N MET A 72 3.52 -2.45 3.25
CA MET A 72 3.08 -2.27 1.87
C MET A 72 1.56 -2.31 1.81
N HIS A 73 0.99 -1.34 1.11
CA HIS A 73 -0.39 -1.36 0.64
C HIS A 73 -0.38 -1.88 -0.78
N TYR A 74 -1.23 -2.84 -1.11
CA TYR A 74 -1.22 -3.48 -2.41
C TYR A 74 -2.63 -3.83 -2.87
N THR A 75 -2.78 -3.96 -4.18
CA THR A 75 -4.02 -4.37 -4.83
C THR A 75 -3.70 -5.24 -6.05
N ARG A 76 -4.73 -5.77 -6.71
CA ARG A 76 -4.55 -6.54 -7.95
C ARG A 76 -4.03 -5.63 -9.06
N ASN A 77 -3.01 -6.08 -9.78
CA ASN A 77 -2.44 -5.36 -10.91
C ASN A 77 -3.27 -5.60 -12.19
N THR A 78 -4.45 -5.01 -12.26
CA THR A 78 -5.38 -5.17 -13.40
C THR A 78 -4.86 -4.53 -14.69
N GLU A 79 -3.98 -3.54 -14.56
CA GLU A 79 -3.42 -2.81 -15.69
C GLU A 79 -2.06 -3.38 -16.17
N MET A 80 -1.58 -4.44 -15.52
CA MET A 80 -0.29 -5.07 -15.82
C MET A 80 0.89 -4.07 -15.84
N ARG A 81 0.81 -3.02 -15.00
CA ARG A 81 1.89 -2.02 -14.88
C ARG A 81 3.12 -2.68 -14.31
N ASP A 82 4.28 -2.33 -14.83
CA ASP A 82 5.51 -2.68 -14.14
C ASP A 82 5.70 -1.72 -12.97
N TRP A 83 6.26 -2.18 -11.88
CA TRP A 83 6.40 -1.41 -10.65
C TRP A 83 7.67 -1.78 -9.92
N VAL A 84 8.19 -0.93 -9.04
CA VAL A 84 9.30 -1.26 -8.14
C VAL A 84 9.10 -0.55 -6.80
N ILE A 85 9.65 -1.14 -5.75
CA ILE A 85 9.76 -0.50 -4.44
C ILE A 85 11.21 -0.15 -4.15
N ASP A 86 11.41 0.92 -3.39
CA ASP A 86 12.75 1.32 -2.97
C ASP A 86 12.73 2.10 -1.65
N GLY A 87 13.90 2.23 -1.03
CA GLY A 87 14.13 3.03 0.17
C GLY A 87 15.42 3.83 0.04
N TRP A 88 15.34 5.15 0.09
CA TRP A 88 16.50 6.04 -0.09
C TRP A 88 16.45 7.25 0.82
N ASN A 89 17.60 7.83 1.19
CA ASN A 89 17.68 9.02 2.05
C ASN A 89 17.48 10.35 1.28
N HIS A 90 17.66 10.33 -0.04
CA HIS A 90 17.53 11.49 -0.96
C HIS A 90 16.48 11.26 -2.07
N LEU A 91 15.26 11.81 -1.90
CA LEU A 91 14.15 11.56 -2.82
C LEU A 91 14.46 11.91 -4.29
N GLU A 92 15.11 13.04 -4.55
CA GLU A 92 15.38 13.50 -5.93
C GLU A 92 16.41 12.62 -6.65
N GLU A 93 17.46 12.16 -5.95
CA GLU A 93 18.41 11.21 -6.52
C GLU A 93 17.74 9.89 -6.86
N ASN A 94 16.87 9.40 -5.97
CA ASN A 94 16.13 8.17 -6.19
C ASN A 94 15.15 8.28 -7.36
N LYS A 95 14.47 9.42 -7.49
CA LYS A 95 13.63 9.73 -8.65
C LYS A 95 14.43 9.71 -9.95
N ASN A 96 15.60 10.37 -9.97
CA ASN A 96 16.44 10.42 -11.17
C ASN A 96 16.94 9.02 -11.56
N TYR A 97 17.41 8.23 -10.59
CA TYR A 97 17.87 6.85 -10.81
C TYR A 97 16.80 5.97 -11.47
N TRP A 98 15.55 6.05 -11.00
CA TRP A 98 14.44 5.28 -11.56
C TRP A 98 13.88 5.86 -12.86
N ALA A 99 13.92 7.19 -13.02
CA ALA A 99 13.53 7.86 -14.25
C ALA A 99 14.40 7.44 -15.45
N GLU A 100 15.71 7.29 -15.27
CA GLU A 100 16.63 6.76 -16.30
C GLU A 100 16.25 5.36 -16.79
N ARG A 101 15.48 4.59 -15.99
CA ARG A 101 14.99 3.24 -16.31
C ARG A 101 13.54 3.24 -16.83
N GLY A 102 12.96 4.43 -16.98
CA GLY A 102 11.60 4.64 -17.47
C GLY A 102 10.51 4.57 -16.41
N TYR A 103 10.86 4.54 -15.12
CA TYR A 103 9.89 4.53 -14.03
C TYR A 103 9.56 5.95 -13.56
N LYS A 104 8.34 6.17 -13.07
CA LYS A 104 7.88 7.41 -12.46
C LYS A 104 7.45 7.16 -11.02
N LEU A 105 7.74 8.10 -10.14
CA LEU A 105 7.35 8.01 -8.73
C LEU A 105 5.83 7.98 -8.62
N ALA A 106 5.30 6.88 -8.08
CA ALA A 106 3.88 6.67 -7.88
C ALA A 106 3.44 7.13 -6.48
N SER A 107 4.23 6.80 -5.46
CA SER A 107 3.99 7.25 -4.10
C SER A 107 5.27 7.26 -3.28
N HIS A 108 5.29 8.06 -2.22
CA HIS A 108 6.35 8.01 -1.22
C HIS A 108 5.79 8.33 0.16
N THR A 109 6.47 7.83 1.18
CA THR A 109 6.35 8.31 2.55
C THR A 109 7.74 8.65 3.09
N LEU A 110 7.78 9.44 4.16
CA LEU A 110 9.01 9.84 4.81
C LEU A 110 9.00 9.41 6.28
N PHE A 111 10.02 8.67 6.66
CA PHE A 111 10.39 8.44 8.05
C PHE A 111 11.52 9.40 8.44
N VAL A 112 11.40 10.02 9.61
CA VAL A 112 12.49 10.79 10.23
C VAL A 112 12.79 10.24 11.63
N ARG A 113 14.03 9.80 11.86
CA ARG A 113 14.48 9.35 13.19
C ARG A 113 14.63 10.56 14.11
N LYS A 114 13.88 10.61 15.21
CA LYS A 114 13.94 11.73 16.16
C LYS A 114 15.34 11.99 16.73
N THR A 115 16.10 10.93 17.01
CA THR A 115 17.40 11.04 17.68
C THR A 115 18.53 11.49 16.75
N SER A 116 18.59 10.98 15.51
CA SER A 116 19.69 11.27 14.57
C SER A 116 19.30 12.23 13.46
N GLY A 117 18.02 12.54 13.28
CA GLY A 117 17.52 13.31 12.13
C GLY A 117 17.58 12.54 10.81
N LEU A 118 17.94 11.25 10.81
CA LEU A 118 17.99 10.44 9.59
C LEU A 118 16.63 10.47 8.89
N ARG A 119 16.66 10.72 7.59
CA ARG A 119 15.52 10.62 6.69
C ARG A 119 15.58 9.35 5.86
N LEU A 120 14.45 8.66 5.74
CA LEU A 120 14.29 7.56 4.79
C LEU A 120 12.98 7.77 4.04
N TYR A 121 13.08 7.90 2.72
CA TYR A 121 11.96 7.89 1.81
C TYR A 121 11.68 6.46 1.39
N CYS A 122 10.44 6.02 1.59
CA CYS A 122 9.97 4.70 1.16
C CYS A 122 9.06 4.91 -0.03
N THR A 123 9.52 4.47 -1.18
CA THR A 123 9.02 4.91 -2.49
C THR A 123 8.50 3.74 -3.30
N VAL A 124 7.45 4.01 -4.07
CA VAL A 124 6.91 3.10 -5.08
C VAL A 124 7.00 3.81 -6.41
N PHE A 125 7.49 3.12 -7.43
CA PHE A 125 7.53 3.63 -8.80
C PHE A 125 6.78 2.70 -9.76
N TYR A 126 6.20 3.27 -10.81
CA TYR A 126 5.52 2.54 -11.88
C TYR A 126 6.12 2.85 -13.24
N LYS A 127 5.94 1.94 -14.18
CA LYS A 127 6.26 2.07 -15.59
C LYS A 127 5.09 1.64 -16.45
#